data_AF-A0A958ISZ6-F1
#
_entry.id   AF-A0A958ISZ6-F1
#
_cell.length_a   1.000
_cell.length_b   1.000
_cell.length_c   1.000
_cell.angle_alpha   90.00
_cell.angle_beta   90.00
_cell.angle_gamma   90.00
#
_symmetry.space_group_name_H-M   'P 1'
#
loop_
_entity.id
_entity.type
_entity.pdbx_description
1 polymer ?
#
loop_
_entity_poly.entity_id
_entity_poly.type
_entity_poly.pdbx_seq_one_letter_code
_entity_poly.pdbx_strand_id
1 'polypeptide(L)'
;RPENLRPILEQLAYEAHQRQSAGSEGDALRRGDLLTLLEAPAYLGNLELAREFLEYIDHRAGLMVGQGGAGDRPATYSFPHRTFQEYLAGCAMITGRSATLYRAYRRHAAQGDYWAVAAKLGAEQLLYNNGQQGETALLDLAYGLCPADEPASEADWRVTVWSGHMAAQAGAA
;
A
#
# COMPACT_ATOMS: atom_id res chain seq x y z
N ARG A 1 1.90 -21.96 2.04
CA ARG A 1 0.70 -22.12 1.17
C ARG A 1 0.41 -20.78 0.50
N PRO A 2 -0.13 -20.76 -0.73
CA PRO A 2 -0.38 -19.54 -1.51
C PRO A 2 -1.30 -18.50 -0.83
N GLU A 3 -2.07 -18.89 0.19
CA GLU A 3 -2.91 -17.97 1.00
C GLU A 3 -2.20 -16.77 1.66
N ASN A 4 -0.87 -16.72 1.78
CA ASN A 4 -0.15 -15.58 2.39
C ASN A 4 0.53 -14.63 1.37
N LEU A 5 0.36 -14.85 0.05
CA LEU A 5 1.09 -14.09 -0.98
C LEU A 5 0.60 -12.64 -1.09
N ARG A 6 -0.72 -12.41 -1.02
CA ARG A 6 -1.32 -11.08 -1.18
C ARG A 6 -0.90 -10.09 -0.08
N PRO A 7 -1.00 -10.41 1.23
CA PRO A 7 -0.55 -9.49 2.28
C PRO A 7 0.94 -9.12 2.19
N ILE A 8 1.78 -10.06 1.75
CA ILE A 8 3.21 -9.80 1.50
C ILE A 8 3.36 -8.78 0.37
N LEU A 9 2.67 -8.98 -0.76
CA LEU A 9 2.74 -8.04 -1.89
C LEU A 9 2.20 -6.65 -1.56
N GLU A 10 1.12 -6.57 -0.78
CA GLU A 10 0.57 -5.32 -0.28
C GLU A 10 1.63 -4.56 0.54
N GLN A 11 2.34 -5.25 1.43
CA GLN A 11 3.45 -4.65 2.18
C GLN A 11 4.61 -4.22 1.26
N LEU A 12 5.01 -5.05 0.30
CA LEU A 12 6.09 -4.70 -0.62
C LEU A 12 5.73 -3.45 -1.46
N ALA A 13 4.48 -3.36 -1.90
CA ALA A 13 3.98 -2.20 -2.63
C ALA A 13 3.96 -0.95 -1.76
N TYR A 14 3.52 -1.08 -0.50
CA TYR A 14 3.56 -0.01 0.48
C TYR A 14 4.98 0.52 0.71
N GLU A 15 5.95 -0.38 0.87
CA GLU A 15 7.36 -0.07 1.07
C GLU A 15 8.03 0.60 -0.14
N ALA A 16 7.71 0.15 -1.35
CA ALA A 16 8.15 0.80 -2.60
C ALA A 16 7.57 2.22 -2.70
N HIS A 17 6.26 2.35 -2.46
CA HIS A 17 5.55 3.62 -2.54
C HIS A 17 6.04 4.64 -1.51
N GLN A 18 6.32 4.18 -0.28
CA GLN A 18 6.85 5.00 0.79
C GLN A 18 8.24 5.57 0.46
N ARG A 19 9.14 4.75 -0.12
CA ARG A 19 10.48 5.21 -0.55
C ARG A 19 10.39 6.29 -1.64
N GLN A 20 9.51 6.09 -2.61
CA GLN A 20 9.27 7.08 -3.67
C GLN A 20 8.70 8.39 -3.12
N SER A 21 7.74 8.32 -2.19
CA SER A 21 7.18 9.53 -1.56
C SER A 21 8.22 10.33 -0.77
N ALA A 22 9.26 9.67 -0.25
CA ALA A 22 10.36 10.29 0.49
C ALA A 22 11.46 10.90 -0.42
N GLY A 23 11.27 10.90 -1.75
CA GLY A 23 12.25 11.45 -2.69
C GLY A 23 13.44 10.54 -2.97
N SER A 24 13.34 9.23 -2.69
CA SER A 24 14.38 8.26 -3.08
C SER A 24 14.34 8.00 -4.58
N GLU A 25 15.50 7.67 -5.20
CA GLU A 25 15.71 7.51 -6.66
C GLU A 25 15.00 6.27 -7.29
N GLY A 26 13.68 6.09 -7.09
CA GLY A 26 12.86 5.11 -7.82
C GLY A 26 11.99 4.19 -6.95
N ASP A 27 11.19 3.33 -7.59
CA ASP A 27 10.44 2.21 -6.96
C ASP A 27 11.31 0.99 -6.66
N ALA A 28 12.53 0.95 -7.19
CA ALA A 28 13.40 -0.22 -7.11
C ALA A 28 13.73 -0.61 -5.65
N LEU A 29 13.25 -1.77 -5.23
CA LEU A 29 13.55 -2.37 -3.93
C LEU A 29 14.81 -3.23 -4.04
N ARG A 30 15.79 -3.00 -3.18
CA ARG A 30 17.03 -3.79 -3.15
C ARG A 30 16.71 -5.22 -2.73
N ARG A 31 17.29 -6.20 -3.43
CA ARG A 31 17.11 -7.62 -3.10
C ARG A 31 17.51 -7.95 -1.67
N GLY A 32 18.58 -7.34 -1.16
CA GLY A 32 19.02 -7.51 0.23
C GLY A 32 17.92 -7.10 1.23
N ASP A 33 17.37 -5.89 1.06
CA ASP A 33 16.31 -5.36 1.92
C ASP A 33 15.05 -6.24 1.88
N LEU A 34 14.69 -6.74 0.69
CA LEU A 34 13.57 -7.67 0.51
C LEU A 34 13.79 -8.98 1.24
N LEU A 35 14.98 -9.58 1.13
CA LEU A 35 15.29 -10.82 1.84
C LEU A 35 15.22 -10.63 3.36
N THR A 36 15.78 -9.53 3.88
CA THR A 36 15.71 -9.20 5.31
C THR A 36 14.26 -9.01 5.78
N LEU A 37 13.43 -8.33 5.00
CA LEU A 37 12.01 -8.16 5.32
C LEU A 37 11.28 -9.51 5.32
N LEU A 38 11.43 -10.29 4.25
CA LEU A 38 10.71 -11.55 4.03
C LEU A 38 11.12 -12.66 5.01
N GLU A 39 12.38 -12.67 5.45
CA GLU A 39 12.87 -13.62 6.45
C GLU A 39 12.26 -13.37 7.84
N ALA A 40 11.72 -12.18 8.12
CA ALA A 40 11.15 -11.90 9.43
C ALA A 40 9.96 -12.83 9.77
N PRO A 41 9.77 -13.22 11.05
CA PRO A 41 8.72 -14.16 11.45
C PRO A 41 7.28 -13.74 11.12
N ALA A 42 7.05 -12.43 10.94
CA ALA A 42 5.77 -11.88 10.52
C ALA A 42 5.41 -12.21 9.06
N TYR A 43 6.38 -12.64 8.25
CA TYR A 43 6.22 -12.97 6.83
C TYR A 43 6.52 -14.45 6.58
N LEU A 44 7.66 -14.79 6.00
CA LEU A 44 8.00 -16.18 5.63
C LEU A 44 8.83 -16.88 6.71
N GLY A 45 9.48 -16.13 7.61
CA GLY A 45 10.22 -16.69 8.74
C GLY A 45 11.45 -17.53 8.35
N ASN A 46 11.85 -17.51 7.08
CA ASN A 46 12.90 -18.38 6.54
C ASN A 46 13.53 -17.76 5.29
N LEU A 47 14.87 -17.67 5.27
CA LEU A 47 15.63 -17.10 4.17
C LEU A 47 15.50 -17.85 2.83
N GLU A 48 15.43 -19.18 2.85
CA GLU A 48 15.26 -19.98 1.63
C GLU A 48 13.85 -19.76 1.05
N LEU A 49 12.81 -19.73 1.90
CA LEU A 49 11.47 -19.38 1.45
C LEU A 49 11.40 -17.96 0.88
N ALA A 50 12.14 -17.01 1.46
CA ALA A 50 12.24 -15.66 0.91
C ALA A 50 12.88 -15.64 -0.48
N ARG A 51 13.91 -16.47 -0.73
CA ARG A 51 14.52 -16.61 -2.06
C ARG A 51 13.55 -17.22 -3.06
N GLU A 52 12.91 -18.34 -2.69
CA GLU A 52 11.91 -19.00 -3.53
C GLU A 52 10.74 -18.06 -3.86
N PHE A 53 10.31 -17.25 -2.89
CA PHE A 53 9.26 -16.25 -3.10
C PHE A 53 9.68 -15.19 -4.12
N LEU A 54 10.90 -14.64 -4.01
CA LEU A 54 11.41 -13.65 -4.97
C LEU A 54 11.55 -14.24 -6.38
N GLU A 55 12.01 -15.47 -6.51
CA GLU A 55 12.08 -16.18 -7.80
C GLU A 55 10.67 -16.43 -8.38
N TYR A 56 9.69 -16.75 -7.53
CA TYR A 56 8.31 -16.98 -7.96
C TYR A 56 7.64 -15.69 -8.47
N ILE A 57 7.73 -14.59 -7.72
CA ILE A 57 7.07 -13.33 -8.11
C ILE A 57 7.68 -12.69 -9.35
N ASP A 58 8.97 -12.96 -9.61
CA ASP A 58 9.71 -12.48 -10.77
C ASP A 58 9.45 -13.37 -12.01
N HIS A 59 9.87 -14.63 -11.97
CA HIS A 59 9.89 -15.47 -13.18
C HIS A 59 8.57 -16.16 -13.50
N ARG A 60 7.70 -16.41 -12.51
CA ARG A 60 6.49 -17.23 -12.71
C ARG A 60 5.22 -16.41 -12.71
N ALA A 61 5.12 -15.43 -11.82
CA ALA A 61 3.92 -14.63 -11.68
C ALA A 61 4.00 -13.28 -12.39
N GLY A 62 5.21 -12.75 -12.66
CA GLY A 62 5.41 -11.43 -13.26
C GLY A 62 4.83 -10.28 -12.42
N LEU A 63 4.73 -10.49 -11.10
CA LEU A 63 4.15 -9.52 -10.16
C LEU A 63 5.15 -8.42 -9.77
N MET A 64 6.43 -8.75 -9.84
CA MET A 64 7.55 -7.82 -9.76
C MET A 64 8.56 -8.18 -10.84
N VAL A 65 9.41 -7.24 -11.23
CA VAL A 65 10.42 -7.45 -12.26
C VAL A 65 11.81 -7.27 -11.66
N GLY A 66 12.62 -8.32 -11.73
CA GLY A 66 14.03 -8.26 -11.36
C GLY A 66 14.86 -7.46 -12.37
N GLN A 67 15.75 -6.58 -11.87
CA GLN A 67 16.65 -5.76 -12.68
C GLN A 67 18.10 -5.83 -12.16
N GLY A 68 19.06 -5.81 -13.09
CA GLY A 68 20.50 -5.87 -12.80
C GLY A 68 20.93 -7.17 -12.10
N GLY A 69 22.15 -7.20 -11.57
CA GLY A 69 22.67 -8.34 -10.80
C GLY A 69 23.56 -9.29 -11.59
N ALA A 70 23.90 -10.43 -10.97
CA ALA A 70 24.81 -11.44 -11.53
C ALA A 70 24.07 -12.78 -11.71
N GLY A 71 23.97 -13.26 -12.95
CA GLY A 71 23.21 -14.47 -13.30
C GLY A 71 21.72 -14.31 -12.98
N ASP A 72 21.10 -15.38 -12.46
CA ASP A 72 19.66 -15.43 -12.13
C ASP A 72 19.31 -14.75 -10.78
N ARG A 73 20.12 -13.78 -10.34
CA ARG A 73 19.93 -13.08 -9.06
C ARG A 73 19.84 -11.57 -9.28
N PRO A 74 18.62 -11.03 -9.45
CA PRO A 74 18.39 -9.60 -9.61
C PRO A 74 19.00 -8.78 -8.47
N ALA A 75 19.53 -7.60 -8.79
CA ALA A 75 20.01 -6.67 -7.75
C ALA A 75 18.85 -5.91 -7.09
N THR A 76 17.82 -5.58 -7.88
CA THR A 76 16.64 -4.84 -7.46
C THR A 76 15.38 -5.43 -8.07
N TYR A 77 14.23 -5.15 -7.46
CA TYR A 77 12.91 -5.49 -7.97
C TYR A 77 12.02 -4.26 -7.99
N SER A 78 11.19 -4.11 -9.02
CA SER A 78 10.16 -3.07 -9.09
C SER A 78 8.80 -3.66 -9.49
N PHE A 79 7.72 -2.93 -9.23
CA PHE A 79 6.41 -3.30 -9.76
C PHE A 79 6.33 -2.96 -11.25
N PRO A 80 5.70 -3.81 -12.08
CA PRO A 80 5.65 -3.58 -13.53
C PRO A 80 4.80 -2.37 -13.92
N HIS A 81 3.87 -1.94 -13.04
CA HIS A 81 3.03 -0.77 -13.28
C HIS A 81 2.75 0.00 -12.00
N ARG A 82 2.88 1.33 -12.05
CA ARG A 82 2.67 2.22 -10.90
C ARG A 82 1.28 2.08 -10.28
N THR A 83 0.22 2.02 -11.08
CA THR A 83 -1.15 1.87 -10.56
C THR A 83 -1.36 0.55 -9.82
N PHE A 84 -0.66 -0.53 -10.22
CA PHE A 84 -0.75 -1.81 -9.52
C PHE A 84 -0.07 -1.71 -8.14
N GLN A 85 1.10 -1.06 -8.09
CA GLN A 85 1.75 -0.72 -6.82
C GLN A 85 0.85 0.17 -5.95
N GLU A 86 0.25 1.22 -6.49
CA GLU A 86 -0.63 2.13 -5.75
C GLU A 86 -1.87 1.43 -5.19
N TYR A 87 -2.48 0.53 -5.97
CA TYR A 87 -3.60 -0.30 -5.51
C TYR A 87 -3.20 -1.19 -4.31
N LEU A 88 -2.08 -1.91 -4.42
CA LEU A 88 -1.59 -2.79 -3.36
C LEU A 88 -1.13 -2.00 -2.12
N ALA A 89 -0.50 -0.84 -2.31
CA ALA A 89 -0.15 0.08 -1.22
C ALA A 89 -1.41 0.62 -0.52
N GLY A 90 -2.46 0.94 -1.28
CA GLY A 90 -3.77 1.31 -0.75
C GLY A 90 -4.43 0.19 0.05
N CYS A 91 -4.33 -1.06 -0.43
CA CYS A 91 -4.77 -2.24 0.32
C CYS A 91 -4.01 -2.36 1.66
N ALA A 92 -2.68 -2.18 1.66
CA ALA A 92 -1.89 -2.20 2.89
C ALA A 92 -2.32 -1.13 3.90
N MET A 93 -2.68 0.08 3.44
CA MET A 93 -3.16 1.15 4.31
C MET A 93 -4.46 0.83 5.04
N ILE A 94 -5.29 -0.07 4.49
CA ILE A 94 -6.56 -0.49 5.08
C ILE A 94 -6.45 -1.80 5.89
N THR A 95 -5.23 -2.31 6.10
CA THR A 95 -4.99 -3.45 6.98
C THR A 95 -5.00 -3.00 8.45
N GLY A 96 -6.07 -3.31 9.19
CA GLY A 96 -6.19 -2.94 10.60
C GLY A 96 -7.62 -2.69 11.06
N ARG A 97 -7.77 -2.08 12.25
CA ARG A 97 -9.07 -1.65 12.78
C ARG A 97 -9.37 -0.21 12.33
N SER A 98 -10.63 0.21 12.27
CA SER A 98 -11.02 1.57 11.82
C SER A 98 -10.22 2.69 12.51
N ALA A 99 -9.95 2.55 13.81
CA ALA A 99 -9.16 3.51 14.59
C ALA A 99 -7.67 3.62 14.19
N THR A 100 -7.11 2.65 13.47
CA THR A 100 -5.75 2.74 12.92
C THR A 100 -5.74 3.27 11.49
N LEU A 101 -6.86 3.15 10.76
CA LEU A 101 -6.98 3.59 9.38
C LEU A 101 -6.86 5.12 9.26
N TYR A 102 -7.61 5.89 10.06
CA TYR A 102 -7.53 7.36 10.00
C TYR A 102 -6.11 7.88 10.25
N ARG A 103 -5.35 7.22 11.14
CA ARG A 103 -3.95 7.59 11.45
C ARG A 103 -3.04 7.35 10.25
N ALA A 104 -3.21 6.22 9.57
CA ALA A 104 -2.46 5.92 8.36
C ALA A 104 -2.71 6.98 7.28
N TYR A 105 -3.98 7.29 7.01
CA TYR A 105 -4.35 8.31 6.02
C TYR A 105 -3.82 9.70 6.38
N ARG A 106 -3.97 10.15 7.64
CA ARG A 106 -3.40 11.45 8.08
C ARG A 106 -1.89 11.50 7.94
N ARG A 107 -1.18 10.43 8.31
CA ARG A 107 0.28 10.34 8.13
C ARG A 107 0.66 10.49 6.66
N HIS A 108 -0.07 9.86 5.75
CA HIS A 108 0.24 9.89 4.32
C HIS A 108 -0.14 11.21 3.64
N ALA A 109 -1.22 11.86 4.08
CA ALA A 109 -1.58 13.21 3.61
C ALA A 109 -0.50 14.27 3.94
N ALA A 110 0.24 14.06 5.04
CA ALA A 110 1.38 14.91 5.39
C ALA A 110 2.62 14.71 4.49
N GLN A 111 2.64 13.68 3.63
CA GLN A 111 3.75 13.34 2.73
C GLN A 111 3.53 13.87 1.30
N GLY A 112 2.55 14.76 1.09
CA GLY A 112 2.24 15.32 -0.22
C GLY A 112 1.25 14.47 -1.02
N ASP A 113 1.19 14.74 -2.33
CA ASP A 113 0.17 14.14 -3.22
C ASP A 113 0.50 12.72 -3.67
N TYR A 114 1.69 12.21 -3.34
CA TYR A 114 2.17 10.91 -3.79
C TYR A 114 1.24 9.75 -3.37
N TRP A 115 0.57 9.90 -2.23
CA TRP A 115 -0.35 8.90 -1.69
C TRP A 115 -1.80 9.06 -2.16
N ALA A 116 -2.15 10.10 -2.92
CA ALA A 116 -3.54 10.40 -3.27
C ALA A 116 -4.22 9.23 -4.03
N VAL A 117 -3.53 8.64 -5.00
CA VAL A 117 -4.07 7.50 -5.77
C VAL A 117 -4.18 6.26 -4.90
N ALA A 118 -3.16 5.92 -4.11
CA ALA A 118 -3.19 4.78 -3.21
C ALA A 118 -4.29 4.91 -2.13
N ALA A 119 -4.47 6.12 -1.57
CA ALA A 119 -5.53 6.42 -0.61
C ALA A 119 -6.93 6.23 -1.23
N LYS A 120 -7.15 6.72 -2.45
CA LYS A 120 -8.41 6.51 -3.17
C LYS A 120 -8.67 5.03 -3.45
N LEU A 121 -7.68 4.31 -3.98
CA LEU A 121 -7.82 2.89 -4.31
C LEU A 121 -8.02 2.02 -3.06
N GLY A 122 -7.39 2.38 -1.93
CA GLY A 122 -7.63 1.76 -0.63
C GLY A 122 -9.07 1.98 -0.13
N ALA A 123 -9.62 3.18 -0.29
CA ALA A 123 -11.02 3.47 0.03
C ALA A 123 -12.00 2.66 -0.83
N GLU A 124 -11.73 2.56 -2.14
CA GLU A 124 -12.52 1.73 -3.06
C GLU A 124 -12.44 0.24 -2.69
N GLN A 125 -11.25 -0.24 -2.33
CA GLN A 125 -11.07 -1.60 -1.83
C GLN A 125 -11.91 -1.85 -0.58
N LEU A 126 -11.92 -0.89 0.36
CA LEU A 126 -12.72 -0.98 1.58
C LEU A 126 -14.22 -1.05 1.27
N LEU A 127 -14.70 -0.25 0.32
CA LEU A 127 -16.12 -0.21 -0.06
C LEU A 127 -16.58 -1.48 -0.77
N TYR A 128 -15.89 -1.85 -1.85
CA TYR A 128 -16.41 -2.84 -2.79
C TYR A 128 -16.05 -4.28 -2.42
N ASN A 129 -15.00 -4.49 -1.62
CA ASN A 129 -14.45 -5.83 -1.39
C ASN A 129 -14.51 -6.32 0.06
N ASN A 130 -15.03 -5.51 1.01
CA ASN A 130 -15.20 -5.92 2.41
C ASN A 130 -16.67 -6.19 2.80
N GLY A 131 -17.57 -6.35 1.82
CA GLY A 131 -18.97 -6.68 2.04
C GLY A 131 -19.73 -5.61 2.83
N GLN A 132 -20.77 -6.00 3.58
CA GLN A 132 -21.62 -5.05 4.34
C GLN A 132 -20.85 -4.20 5.36
N GLN A 133 -19.71 -4.69 5.86
CA GLN A 133 -18.86 -3.93 6.78
C GLN A 133 -18.04 -2.84 6.07
N GLY A 134 -17.86 -2.96 4.74
CA GLY A 134 -17.06 -2.07 3.93
C GLY A 134 -17.61 -0.64 3.87
N GLU A 135 -18.90 -0.50 3.63
CA GLU A 135 -19.57 0.81 3.59
C GLU A 135 -19.51 1.51 4.95
N THR A 136 -19.82 0.80 6.04
CA THR A 136 -19.72 1.36 7.40
C THR A 136 -18.29 1.76 7.73
N ALA A 137 -17.31 0.91 7.42
CA ALA A 137 -15.90 1.22 7.66
C ALA A 137 -15.41 2.42 6.82
N LEU A 138 -15.91 2.57 5.58
CA LEU A 138 -15.62 3.72 4.74
C LEU A 138 -16.21 5.00 5.33
N LEU A 139 -17.46 4.97 5.79
CA LEU A 139 -18.11 6.11 6.43
C LEU A 139 -17.40 6.49 7.75
N ASP A 140 -17.01 5.51 8.57
CA ASP A 140 -16.21 5.74 9.78
C ASP A 140 -14.86 6.39 9.45
N LEU A 141 -14.19 5.93 8.40
CA LEU A 141 -12.93 6.51 7.93
C LEU A 141 -13.15 7.94 7.42
N ALA A 142 -14.16 8.16 6.58
CA ALA A 142 -14.53 9.48 6.07
C ALA A 142 -14.82 10.45 7.22
N TYR A 143 -15.61 10.01 8.20
CA TYR A 143 -15.93 10.80 9.39
C TYR A 143 -14.69 11.11 10.24
N GLY A 144 -13.82 10.12 10.48
CA GLY A 144 -12.58 10.33 11.24
C GLY A 144 -11.54 11.21 10.54
N LEU A 145 -11.62 11.34 9.21
CA LEU A 145 -10.80 12.24 8.41
C LEU A 145 -11.44 13.64 8.29
N CYS A 146 -12.76 13.76 8.38
CA CYS A 146 -13.45 15.03 8.31
C CYS A 146 -12.95 15.98 9.41
N PRO A 147 -12.45 17.18 9.06
CA PRO A 147 -11.96 18.12 10.06
C PRO A 147 -13.13 18.73 10.85
N ALA A 148 -12.94 18.97 12.14
CA ALA A 148 -13.94 19.65 12.97
C ALA A 148 -13.93 21.18 12.76
N ASP A 149 -12.75 21.72 12.42
CA ASP A 149 -12.49 23.14 12.19
C ASP A 149 -12.00 23.37 10.76
N GLU A 150 -11.84 24.63 10.36
CA GLU A 150 -11.30 24.98 9.05
C GLU A 150 -9.87 24.40 8.86
N PRO A 151 -9.57 23.73 7.73
CA PRO A 151 -8.23 23.18 7.48
C PRO A 151 -7.13 24.24 7.49
N ALA A 152 -6.12 24.06 8.34
CA ALA A 152 -5.05 25.04 8.57
C ALA A 152 -3.77 24.78 7.75
N SER A 153 -3.67 23.62 7.09
CA SER A 153 -2.49 23.21 6.33
C SER A 153 -2.86 22.48 5.04
N GLU A 154 -1.92 22.36 4.10
CA GLU A 154 -2.13 21.54 2.89
C GLU A 154 -2.45 20.08 3.23
N ALA A 155 -1.82 19.54 4.27
CA ALA A 155 -2.10 18.17 4.72
C ALA A 155 -3.55 18.04 5.21
N ASP A 156 -4.06 19.02 5.96
CA ASP A 156 -5.46 19.04 6.39
C ASP A 156 -6.43 19.17 5.21
N TRP A 157 -6.08 20.01 4.22
CA TRP A 157 -6.85 20.10 2.98
C TRP A 157 -6.87 18.77 2.22
N ARG A 158 -5.74 18.07 2.07
CA ARG A 158 -5.68 16.75 1.43
C ARG A 158 -6.56 15.74 2.17
N VAL A 159 -6.47 15.69 3.50
CA VAL A 159 -7.32 14.82 4.32
C VAL A 159 -8.80 15.14 4.12
N THR A 160 -9.17 16.42 4.07
CA THR A 160 -10.55 16.87 3.85
C THR A 160 -11.07 16.45 2.48
N VAL A 161 -10.25 16.61 1.44
CA VAL A 161 -10.58 16.16 0.07
C VAL A 161 -10.77 14.63 0.04
N TRP A 162 -9.88 13.86 0.69
CA TRP A 162 -10.01 12.41 0.76
C TRP A 162 -11.29 11.99 1.51
N SER A 163 -11.60 12.63 2.64
CA SER A 163 -12.86 12.42 3.37
C SER A 163 -14.08 12.69 2.49
N GLY A 164 -14.11 13.82 1.78
CA GLY A 164 -15.20 14.17 0.87
C GLY A 164 -15.37 13.18 -0.28
N HIS A 165 -14.26 12.70 -0.86
CA HIS A 165 -14.30 11.65 -1.89
C HIS A 165 -14.90 10.35 -1.37
N MET A 166 -14.49 9.90 -0.18
CA MET A 166 -15.02 8.69 0.45
C MET A 166 -16.52 8.82 0.72
N ALA A 167 -16.96 9.97 1.26
CA ALA A 167 -18.37 10.24 1.51
C ALA A 167 -19.21 10.26 0.21
N ALA A 168 -18.67 10.85 -0.86
CA ALA A 168 -19.32 10.85 -2.17
C ALA A 168 -19.42 9.43 -2.76
N GLN A 169 -18.40 8.57 -2.58
CA GLN A 169 -18.42 7.18 -3.01
C GLN A 169 -19.46 6.36 -2.24
N ALA A 170 -19.53 6.51 -0.92
CA ALA A 170 -20.51 5.82 -0.09
C ALA A 170 -21.96 6.21 -0.46
N GLY A 171 -22.23 7.50 -0.73
CA GLY A 171 -23.56 7.96 -1.13
C GLY A 171 -23.98 7.63 -2.57
N ALA A 172 -23.05 7.14 -3.39
CA ALA A 172 -23.30 6.73 -4.78
C ALA A 172 -23.39 5.22 -4.98
N ALA A 173 -23.03 4.43 -3.96
CA ALA A 173 -23.10 2.96 -3.95
C ALA A 173 -24.52 2.48 -3.61
#